data_AF-A0A173XN92-F1
#
_entry.id   AF-A0A173XN92-F1
#
_cell.length_a   1.000
_cell.length_b   1.000
_cell.length_c   1.000
_cell.angle_alpha   90.00
_cell.angle_beta   90.00
_cell.angle_gamma   90.00
#
_symmetry.space_group_name_H-M   'P 1'
#
loop_
_entity.id
_entity.type
_entity.pdbx_description
1 polymer ?
#
loop_
_entity_poly.entity_id
_entity_poly.type
_entity_poly.pdbx_seq_one_letter_code
_entity_poly.pdbx_strand_id
1 'polypeptide(L)'
;MSQFYCREDELRKLNKRYVGDKFECIVIYGRRRVGKTALINEFCKDKPTIFFSALNTTGRENLEALSKSIMSFERPDMESAPEFRSYDAALDELTALSKEKRIVFVIDEYEKKYLFSSLDKQ
;
A
#
# COMPACT_ATOMS: atom_id res chain seq x y z
N MET A 1 -24.86 2.14 2.36
CA MET A 1 -23.54 2.82 2.44
C MET A 1 -22.92 2.49 3.78
N SER A 2 -21.70 1.94 3.82
CA SER A 2 -20.99 1.69 5.08
C SER A 2 -20.47 3.01 5.64
N GLN A 3 -21.00 3.46 6.76
CA GLN A 3 -20.61 4.72 7.39
C GLN A 3 -19.24 4.55 8.07
N PHE A 4 -18.23 5.33 7.64
CA PHE A 4 -16.91 5.35 8.27
C PHE A 4 -16.91 6.41 9.39
N TYR A 5 -16.75 5.98 10.64
CA TYR A 5 -16.95 6.84 11.83
C TYR A 5 -15.63 7.14 12.57
N CYS A 6 -15.54 8.31 13.21
CA CYS A 6 -14.44 8.72 14.13
C CYS A 6 -13.01 8.87 13.53
N ARG A 7 -12.86 9.08 12.22
CA ARG A 7 -11.55 9.26 11.54
C ARG A 7 -11.59 10.27 10.39
N GLU A 8 -12.57 11.17 10.41
CA GLU A 8 -12.79 12.16 9.34
C GLU A 8 -11.60 13.12 9.18
N ASP A 9 -10.92 13.46 10.28
CA ASP A 9 -9.75 14.34 10.27
C ASP A 9 -8.55 13.71 9.58
N GLU A 10 -8.24 12.45 9.91
CA GLU A 10 -7.17 11.71 9.25
C GLU A 10 -7.47 11.48 7.77
N LEU A 11 -8.70 11.06 7.45
CA LEU A 11 -9.14 10.87 6.07
C LEU A 11 -9.07 12.17 5.26
N ARG A 12 -9.50 13.29 5.85
CA ARG A 12 -9.39 14.63 5.25
C ARG A 12 -7.94 15.05 5.01
N LYS A 13 -7.03 14.78 5.94
CA LYS A 13 -5.59 15.05 5.77
C LYS A 13 -5.00 14.23 4.62
N LEU A 14 -5.35 12.94 4.52
CA LEU A 14 -4.90 12.07 3.44
C LEU A 14 -5.44 12.55 2.08
N ASN A 15 -6.73 12.86 1.98
CA ASN A 15 -7.34 13.36 0.75
C ASN A 15 -6.74 14.72 0.32
N LYS A 16 -6.49 15.63 1.27
CA LYS A 16 -5.85 16.92 0.96
C LYS A 16 -4.45 16.75 0.37
N ARG A 17 -3.65 15.84 0.93
CA ARG A 17 -2.32 15.48 0.43
C ARG A 17 -2.40 14.81 -0.95
N TYR A 18 -3.38 13.93 -1.14
CA TYR A 18 -3.63 13.32 -2.43
C TYR A 18 -3.93 14.35 -3.52
N VAL A 19 -4.67 15.42 -3.24
CA VAL A 19 -4.96 16.49 -4.22
C VAL A 19 -3.76 17.39 -4.52
N GLY A 20 -2.78 17.48 -3.63
CA GLY A 20 -1.64 18.40 -3.75
C GLY A 20 -0.65 18.12 -4.90
N ASP A 21 -0.93 17.13 -5.73
CA ASP A 21 -0.19 16.65 -6.91
C ASP A 21 1.33 16.48 -6.76
N LYS A 22 1.79 16.25 -5.54
CA LYS A 22 3.19 15.91 -5.23
C LYS A 22 3.30 14.44 -4.85
N PHE A 23 4.51 13.89 -5.01
CA PHE A 23 4.86 12.62 -4.42
C PHE A 23 4.88 12.77 -2.89
N GLU A 24 4.16 11.88 -2.20
CA GLU A 24 4.15 11.81 -0.75
C GLU A 24 4.24 10.35 -0.29
N CYS A 25 5.11 10.10 0.68
CA CYS A 25 5.18 8.83 1.40
C CYS A 25 4.60 9.05 2.80
N ILE A 26 3.52 8.35 3.14
CA ILE A 26 2.80 8.52 4.40
C ILE A 26 2.89 7.23 5.21
N VAL A 27 3.43 7.33 6.41
CA VAL A 27 3.50 6.21 7.36
C VAL A 27 2.34 6.30 8.33
N ILE A 28 1.46 5.29 8.33
CA ILE A 28 0.33 5.20 9.27
C ILE A 28 0.66 4.14 10.33
N TYR A 29 0.88 4.57 11.56
CA TYR A 29 1.22 3.70 12.69
C TYR A 29 0.19 3.81 13.82
N GLY A 30 0.20 2.83 14.73
CA GLY A 30 -0.71 2.79 15.88
C GLY A 30 -0.93 1.39 16.43
N ARG A 31 -1.64 1.28 17.55
CA ARG A 31 -1.90 0.00 18.25
C ARG A 31 -2.64 -1.01 17.35
N ARG A 32 -2.57 -2.31 17.68
CA ARG A 32 -3.37 -3.34 16.99
C ARG A 32 -4.87 -3.02 17.13
N ARG A 33 -5.66 -3.26 16.08
CA ARG A 33 -7.13 -3.11 16.04
C ARG A 33 -7.69 -1.68 16.18
N VAL A 34 -6.88 -0.63 16.00
CA VAL A 34 -7.36 0.78 16.01
C VAL A 34 -8.01 1.25 14.69
N GLY A 35 -8.22 0.35 13.74
CA GLY A 35 -8.86 0.65 12.45
C GLY A 35 -7.95 1.25 11.38
N LYS A 36 -6.64 1.00 11.41
CA LYS A 36 -5.70 1.53 10.38
C LYS A 36 -6.03 1.03 8.98
N THR A 37 -6.17 -0.28 8.80
CA THR A 37 -6.54 -0.88 7.51
C THR A 37 -7.90 -0.36 7.03
N ALA A 38 -8.85 -0.13 7.95
CA ALA A 38 -10.14 0.48 7.60
C ALA A 38 -9.97 1.91 7.08
N LEU A 39 -9.12 2.73 7.71
CA LEU A 39 -8.80 4.09 7.22
C LEU A 39 -8.14 4.07 5.85
N ILE A 40 -7.18 3.16 5.62
CA ILE A 40 -6.50 3.03 4.33
C ILE A 40 -7.49 2.61 3.26
N ASN A 41 -8.31 1.60 3.52
CA ASN A 41 -9.34 1.13 2.58
C ASN A 41 -10.34 2.24 2.26
N GLU A 42 -10.79 3.01 3.25
CA GLU A 42 -11.67 4.16 3.03
C GLU A 42 -10.99 5.24 2.17
N PHE A 43 -9.72 5.54 2.45
CA PHE A 43 -8.95 6.49 1.66
C PHE A 43 -8.76 6.02 0.21
N CYS A 44 -8.59 4.72 -0.03
CA CYS A 44 -8.35 4.18 -1.36
C CYS A 44 -9.63 4.13 -2.23
N LYS A 45 -10.83 4.33 -1.66
CA LYS A 45 -12.07 4.38 -2.44
C LYS A 45 -11.98 5.44 -3.54
N ASP A 46 -12.41 5.03 -4.73
CA ASP A 46 -12.45 5.85 -5.95
C ASP A 46 -11.08 6.37 -6.43
N LYS A 47 -9.98 5.74 -5.98
CA LYS A 47 -8.61 6.09 -6.39
C LYS A 47 -7.93 4.89 -7.05
N PRO A 48 -7.17 5.08 -8.15
CA PRO A 48 -6.32 4.03 -8.69
C PRO A 48 -5.34 3.55 -7.62
N THR A 49 -5.51 2.31 -7.16
CA THR A 49 -4.82 1.80 -5.97
C THR A 49 -4.19 0.45 -6.26
N ILE A 50 -2.92 0.31 -5.89
CA ILE A 50 -2.23 -0.98 -5.80
C ILE A 50 -2.08 -1.30 -4.32
N PHE A 51 -2.81 -2.32 -3.86
CA PHE A 51 -2.79 -2.73 -2.46
C PHE A 51 -1.95 -4.00 -2.31
N PHE A 52 -0.87 -3.91 -1.54
CA PHE A 52 0.01 -5.01 -1.20
C PHE A 52 -0.02 -5.25 0.32
N SER A 53 -0.49 -6.42 0.73
CA SER A 53 -0.44 -6.85 2.13
C SER A 53 0.82 -7.66 2.34
N ALA A 54 1.79 -7.13 3.08
CA ALA A 54 3.00 -7.85 3.40
C ALA A 54 2.67 -9.08 4.26
N LEU A 55 3.13 -10.24 3.82
CA LEU A 55 2.90 -11.52 4.48
C LEU A 55 4.10 -11.87 5.36
N ASN A 56 3.84 -12.51 6.50
CA ASN A 56 4.89 -13.10 7.35
C ASN A 56 5.41 -14.41 6.73
N THR A 57 6.15 -14.27 5.63
CA THR A 57 6.55 -15.34 4.73
C THR A 57 7.88 -15.00 4.05
N THR A 58 8.39 -15.84 3.16
CA THR A 58 9.68 -15.57 2.50
C THR A 58 9.65 -14.32 1.62
N GLY A 59 10.82 -13.71 1.39
CA GLY A 59 10.95 -12.57 0.48
C GLY A 59 10.47 -12.86 -0.94
N ARG A 60 10.58 -14.11 -1.40
CA ARG A 60 10.08 -14.58 -2.70
C ARG A 60 8.57 -14.56 -2.75
N GLU A 61 7.89 -15.15 -1.77
CA GLU A 61 6.41 -15.16 -1.75
C GLU A 61 5.83 -13.75 -1.58
N ASN A 62 6.51 -12.86 -0.85
CA ASN A 62 6.14 -11.44 -0.83
C ASN A 62 6.32 -10.76 -2.20
N LEU A 63 7.38 -11.11 -2.95
CA LEU A 63 7.58 -10.59 -4.30
C LEU A 63 6.52 -11.12 -5.28
N GLU A 64 6.12 -12.38 -5.15
CA GLU A 64 5.03 -12.99 -5.91
C GLU A 64 3.70 -12.28 -5.61
N ALA A 65 3.40 -12.02 -4.33
CA ALA A 65 2.22 -11.27 -3.92
C ALA A 65 2.24 -9.82 -4.45
N LEU A 66 3.38 -9.14 -4.37
CA LEU A 66 3.54 -7.79 -4.94
C LEU A 66 3.36 -7.80 -6.46
N SER A 67 3.94 -8.78 -7.16
CA SER A 67 3.81 -8.94 -8.61
C SER A 67 2.35 -9.09 -9.02
N LYS A 68 1.61 -9.94 -8.30
CA LYS A 68 0.17 -10.12 -8.51
C LYS A 68 -0.61 -8.83 -8.28
N SER A 69 -0.30 -8.07 -7.23
CA SER A 69 -0.99 -6.79 -6.95
C SER A 69 -0.77 -5.75 -8.04
N ILE A 70 0.46 -5.61 -8.57
CA ILE A 70 0.79 -4.66 -9.64
C ILE A 70 0.12 -5.09 -10.95
N MET A 71 0.24 -6.36 -11.32
CA MET A 71 -0.26 -6.87 -12.59
C MET A 71 -1.79 -6.90 -12.64
N SER A 72 -2.46 -7.19 -11.51
CA SER A 72 -3.93 -7.08 -11.42
C SER A 72 -4.43 -5.65 -11.65
N PHE A 73 -3.61 -4.66 -11.32
CA PHE A 73 -3.92 -3.25 -11.55
C PHE A 73 -3.65 -2.82 -13.01
N GLU A 74 -2.53 -3.27 -13.59
CA GLU A 74 -2.15 -2.94 -14.97
C GLU A 74 -3.02 -3.69 -16.00
N ARG A 75 -3.27 -4.98 -15.76
CA ARG A 75 -3.88 -5.94 -16.70
C ARG A 75 -4.96 -6.77 -16.01
N PRO A 76 -6.11 -6.17 -15.66
CA PRO A 76 -7.17 -6.87 -14.93
C PRO A 76 -7.77 -8.07 -15.69
N ASP A 77 -7.66 -8.08 -17.02
CA ASP A 77 -8.21 -9.15 -17.87
C ASP A 77 -7.26 -10.36 -18.04
N MET A 78 -6.06 -10.32 -17.43
CA MET A 78 -5.05 -11.36 -17.59
C MET A 78 -5.20 -12.45 -16.52
N GLU A 79 -5.50 -13.67 -16.94
CA GLU A 79 -5.74 -14.82 -16.05
C GLU A 79 -4.47 -15.32 -15.33
N SER A 80 -3.30 -15.10 -15.94
CA SER A 80 -1.99 -15.39 -15.34
C SER A 80 -1.03 -14.25 -15.63
N ALA A 81 -0.67 -13.53 -14.59
CA ALA A 81 0.29 -12.44 -14.65
C ALA A 81 1.74 -12.94 -14.46
N PRO A 82 2.71 -12.41 -15.23
CA PRO A 82 4.11 -12.72 -15.00
C PRO A 82 4.60 -12.14 -13.66
N GLU A 83 5.49 -12.87 -13.00
CA GLU A 83 6.14 -12.44 -11.77
C GLU A 83 7.38 -11.60 -12.07
N PHE A 84 7.61 -10.57 -11.25
CA PHE A 84 8.85 -9.81 -11.32
C PHE A 84 10.02 -10.63 -10.79
N ARG A 85 11.19 -10.44 -11.40
CA ARG A 85 12.42 -11.15 -11.00
C ARG A 85 13.06 -10.59 -9.73
N SER A 86 12.74 -9.35 -9.36
CA SER A 86 13.26 -8.67 -8.18
C SER A 86 12.31 -7.57 -7.72
N TYR A 87 12.49 -7.11 -6.48
CA TYR A 87 11.77 -5.93 -5.97
C TYR A 87 12.12 -4.66 -6.76
N ASP A 88 13.37 -4.51 -7.20
CA ASP A 88 13.77 -3.37 -8.04
C ASP A 88 12.95 -3.33 -9.34
N ALA A 89 12.79 -4.47 -10.00
CA ALA A 89 11.97 -4.56 -11.21
C ALA A 89 10.48 -4.23 -10.94
N ALA A 90 9.95 -4.67 -9.79
CA ALA A 90 8.58 -4.34 -9.40
C ALA A 90 8.40 -2.83 -9.09
N LEU A 91 9.40 -2.21 -8.45
CA LEU A 91 9.41 -0.78 -8.12
C LEU A 91 9.62 0.10 -9.35
N ASP A 92 10.41 -0.35 -10.32
CA ASP A 92 10.58 0.31 -11.61
C ASP A 92 9.26 0.33 -12.38
N GLU A 93 8.52 -0.78 -12.40
CA GLU A 93 7.19 -0.84 -13.02
C GLU A 93 6.19 0.09 -12.31
N LEU A 94 6.15 0.08 -10.98
CA LEU A 94 5.34 1.04 -10.20
C LEU A 94 5.68 2.49 -10.55
N THR A 95 6.96 2.78 -10.74
CA THR A 95 7.44 4.11 -11.11
C THR A 95 6.98 4.48 -12.51
N ALA A 96 7.03 3.55 -13.48
CA ALA A 96 6.51 3.75 -14.83
C ALA A 96 5.00 4.06 -14.81
N LEU A 97 4.22 3.23 -14.10
CA LEU A 97 2.77 3.42 -13.95
C LEU A 97 2.41 4.76 -13.31
N SER A 98 3.21 5.21 -12.32
CA SER A 98 2.98 6.47 -11.61
C SER A 98 3.19 7.73 -12.48
N LYS A 99 3.89 7.61 -13.62
CA LYS A 99 4.07 8.71 -14.57
C LYS A 99 2.83 8.95 -15.43
N GLU A 100 2.04 7.90 -15.66
CA GLU A 100 0.82 7.97 -16.48
C GLU A 100 -0.41 8.32 -15.62
N LYS A 101 -0.47 7.76 -14.42
CA LYS A 101 -1.61 7.87 -13.52
C LYS A 101 -1.15 8.16 -12.11
N ARG A 102 -1.93 8.97 -11.39
CA ARG A 102 -1.74 9.14 -9.95
C ARG A 102 -2.23 7.87 -9.23
N ILE A 103 -1.29 7.10 -8.70
CA ILE A 103 -1.54 5.81 -8.05
C ILE A 103 -1.31 5.92 -6.55
N VAL A 104 -2.20 5.32 -5.77
CA VAL A 104 -1.99 5.05 -4.36
C VAL A 104 -1.36 3.66 -4.22
N PHE A 105 -0.08 3.59 -3.86
CA PHE A 105 0.58 2.34 -3.52
C PHE A 105 0.54 2.12 -2.01
N VAL A 106 -0.09 1.03 -1.58
CA VAL A 106 -0.25 0.68 -0.17
C VAL A 106 0.59 -0.56 0.14
N ILE A 107 1.39 -0.47 1.20
CA ILE A 107 2.00 -1.62 1.86
C ILE A 107 1.37 -1.74 3.25
N ASP A 108 0.44 -2.67 3.44
CA ASP A 108 -0.16 -2.95 4.75
C ASP A 108 0.58 -4.11 5.44
N GLU A 109 0.44 -4.19 6.77
CA GLU A 109 1.00 -5.23 7.63
C GLU A 109 2.53 -5.44 7.60
N TYR A 110 3.30 -4.52 7.00
CA TYR A 110 4.75 -4.54 7.05
C TYR A 110 5.25 -4.75 8.49
N GLU A 111 6.08 -5.78 8.68
CA GLU A 111 6.25 -6.44 9.97
C GLU A 111 6.47 -5.48 11.13
N LYS A 112 5.66 -5.66 12.18
CA LYS A 112 5.79 -4.97 13.48
C LYS A 112 7.11 -5.26 14.21
N LYS A 113 7.96 -6.16 13.71
CA LYS A 113 9.15 -6.67 14.41
C LYS A 113 10.37 -5.78 14.22
N TYR A 114 10.54 -5.17 13.05
CA TYR A 114 11.75 -4.40 12.74
C TYR A 114 11.72 -2.97 13.27
N LEU A 115 10.54 -2.33 13.35
CA LEU A 115 10.40 -0.96 13.89
C LEU A 115 10.59 -0.87 15.42
N PHE A 116 10.41 -1.95 16.17
CA PHE A 116 10.60 -1.99 17.63
C PHE A 116 11.95 -2.58 18.06
N SER A 117 12.70 -3.25 17.16
CA SER A 117 13.97 -3.89 17.53
C SER A 117 15.14 -2.92 17.80
N SER A 118 14.99 -1.63 17.46
CA SER A 118 16.01 -0.60 17.71
C SER A 118 15.75 0.28 18.95
N LEU A 119 14.68 0.02 19.71
CA LEU A 119 14.34 0.82 20.91
C LEU A 119 14.31 0.03 22.23
N ASP A 120 14.44 -1.30 22.20
CA ASP A 120 14.51 -2.15 23.41
C ASP A 120 15.93 -2.68 23.67
N LYS A 121 16.95 -1.84 23.45
CA LYS A 121 18.29 -2.02 24.03
C LYS A 121 18.62 -0.81 24.92
N GLN A 122 18.01 -0.79 26.10
CA GLN A 122 18.59 -0.25 27.33
C GLN A 122 17.99 -1.00 28.51
#